data_AF-A0A482WYR3-F1
#
_entry.id   AF-A0A482WYR3-F1
#
_cell.length_a   1.000
_cell.length_b   1.000
_cell.length_c   1.000
_cell.angle_alpha   90.00
_cell.angle_beta   90.00
_cell.angle_gamma   90.00
#
_symmetry.space_group_name_H-M   'P 1'
#
loop_
_entity.id
_entity.type
_entity.pdbx_description
1 polymer ?
#
loop_
_entity_poly.entity_id
_entity_poly.type
_entity_poly.pdbx_seq_one_letter_code
_entity_poly.pdbx_strand_id
1 'polypeptide(L)' 'QLSVIQCTTMVRCRTCRTYMNPFVYFVDNKRWKCNLCFRVNELPDEFQFDPLTKTYGDPSRRPEIRSATIEFIAPSEYM' A
#
# COMPACT_ATOMS: atom_id res chain seq x y z
N GLN A 1 18.87 4.26 -5.57
CA GLN A 1 17.78 5.17 -5.97
C GLN A 1 16.49 4.64 -5.36
N LEU A 2 15.72 5.47 -4.66
CA LEU A 2 14.45 5.05 -4.05
C LEU A 2 13.35 4.93 -5.12
N SER A 3 12.40 4.01 -4.90
CA SER A 3 11.20 3.95 -5.73
C SER A 3 10.28 5.11 -5.36
N VAL A 4 9.97 5.96 -6.34
CA VAL A 4 9.01 7.06 -6.19
C VAL A 4 7.67 6.59 -6.75
N ILE A 5 6.63 6.61 -5.92
CA ILE A 5 5.29 6.14 -6.26
C ILE A 5 4.37 7.33 -6.46
N GLN A 6 3.76 7.40 -7.64
CA GLN A 6 2.63 8.26 -7.92
C GLN A 6 1.37 7.41 -8.00
N CYS A 7 0.49 7.54 -7.01
CA CYS A 7 -0.78 6.82 -6.96
C CYS A 7 -1.90 7.72 -6.44
N THR A 8 -3.13 7.43 -6.82
CA THR A 8 -4.31 8.16 -6.35
C THR A 8 -4.62 7.90 -4.88
N THR A 9 -4.33 6.69 -4.38
CA THR A 9 -4.70 6.28 -3.02
C THR A 9 -3.50 5.71 -2.27
N MET A 10 -3.06 6.39 -1.20
CA MET A 10 -2.10 5.87 -0.24
C MET A 10 -2.81 5.03 0.83
N VAL A 11 -2.69 3.71 0.75
CA VAL A 11 -3.34 2.77 1.67
C VAL A 11 -2.71 2.87 3.06
N ARG A 12 -3.56 3.10 4.08
CA ARG A 12 -3.18 3.26 5.47
C ARG A 12 -4.10 2.44 6.37
N CYS A 13 -3.60 2.01 7.52
CA CYS A 13 -4.43 1.38 8.53
C CYS A 13 -5.50 2.34 9.02
N ARG A 14 -6.76 1.88 9.11
CA ARG A 14 -7.89 2.68 9.57
C ARG A 14 -7.83 3.03 11.07
N THR A 15 -6.98 2.36 11.86
CA THR A 15 -6.80 2.65 13.30
C THR A 15 -5.53 3.46 13.55
N CYS A 16 -4.35 2.87 13.37
CA CYS A 16 -3.09 3.52 13.72
C CYS A 16 -2.53 4.44 12.63
N ARG A 17 -3.21 4.55 11.48
CA ARG A 17 -2.80 5.37 10.31
C ARG A 17 -1.46 4.99 9.66
N THR A 18 -0.81 3.91 10.10
CA THR A 18 0.41 3.38 9.47
C THR A 18 0.18 3.07 8.00
N TYR A 19 1.12 3.50 7.15
CA TYR A 19 1.12 3.18 5.73
C TYR A 19 1.27 1.68 5.48
N MET A 20 0.72 1.23 4.35
CA MET A 20 1.04 -0.08 3.78
C MET A 20 2.56 -0.22 3.66
N ASN A 21 3.10 -1.38 4.03
CA ASN A 21 4.54 -1.62 4.09
C ASN A 21 4.84 -3.13 3.93
N PRO A 22 6.09 -3.55 3.72
CA PRO A 22 6.45 -4.95 3.46
C PRO A 22 6.12 -5.96 4.56
N PHE A 23 5.86 -5.49 5.77
CA PHE A 23 5.70 -6.35 6.95
C PHE A 23 4.22 -6.65 7.26
N VAL A 24 3.29 -6.10 6.48
CA VAL A 24 1.86 -6.43 6.60
C VAL A 24 1.59 -7.88 6.19
N TYR A 25 0.47 -8.41 6.67
CA TYR A 25 0.04 -9.76 6.28
C TYR A 25 -1.25 -9.69 5.46
N PHE A 26 -1.21 -10.15 4.21
CA PHE A 26 -2.44 -10.32 3.42
C PHE A 26 -3.21 -11.52 3.95
N VAL A 27 -4.43 -11.28 4.42
CA VAL A 27 -5.32 -12.34 4.90
C VAL A 27 -5.95 -13.07 3.72
N ASP A 28 -6.33 -12.30 2.70
CA ASP A 28 -6.82 -12.74 1.39
C ASP A 28 -6.68 -11.59 0.37
N ASN A 29 -7.27 -11.75 -0.81
CA ASN A 29 -7.20 -10.75 -1.90
C ASN A 29 -7.95 -9.44 -1.62
N LYS A 30 -8.70 -9.33 -0.52
CA LYS A 30 -9.51 -8.17 -0.15
C LYS A 30 -9.19 -7.63 1.24
N ARG A 31 -8.28 -8.25 1.99
CA ARG A 31 -8.01 -7.89 3.39
C ARG A 31 -6.54 -8.02 3.75
N TRP A 32 -6.07 -7.10 4.58
CA TRP A 32 -4.71 -7.11 5.11
C TRP A 32 -4.69 -6.79 6.61
N LYS A 33 -3.75 -7.39 7.33
CA LYS A 33 -3.52 -7.19 8.76
C LYS A 33 -2.34 -6.25 8.94
N CYS A 34 -2.56 -5.17 9.68
CA CYS A 34 -1.52 -4.22 10.04
C CYS A 34 -0.49 -4.88 10.96
N ASN A 35 0.79 -4.67 10.68
CA ASN A 35 1.91 -5.21 11.45
C ASN A 35 2.17 -4.48 12.77
N LEU A 36 1.61 -3.27 12.97
CA LEU A 36 1.79 -2.50 14.20
C LEU A 36 0.64 -2.66 15.20
N CYS A 37 -0.60 -2.49 14.75
CA CYS A 37 -1.78 -2.57 15.62
C CYS A 37 -2.61 -3.85 15.46
N PHE A 38 -2.20 -4.76 14.57
CA PHE A 38 -2.85 -6.05 14.30
C PHE A 38 -4.30 -5.99 13.80
N ARG A 39 -4.85 -4.79 13.54
CA ARG A 39 -6.16 -4.64 12.91
C ARG A 39 -6.17 -5.23 11.50
N VAL A 40 -7.22 -5.98 11.18
CA VAL A 40 -7.57 -6.37 9.81
C VAL A 40 -8.31 -5.21 9.14
N ASN A 41 -7.83 -4.80 7.97
CA ASN A 41 -8.37 -3.70 7.16
C ASN A 41 -8.81 -4.26 5.80
N GLU A 42 -9.77 -3.59 5.18
CA GLU A 42 -10.12 -3.83 3.78
C GLU A 42 -9.00 -3.33 2.86
N LEU A 43 -8.72 -4.10 1.81
CA LEU A 43 -7.80 -3.75 0.74
C LEU A 43 -8.59 -3.04 -0.37
N PRO A 44 -8.29 -1.79 -0.72
CA PRO A 44 -8.96 -1.11 -1.84
C PRO A 44 -8.70 -1.82 -3.17
N ASP A 45 -9.71 -1.86 -4.04
CA ASP A 45 -9.59 -2.53 -5.35
C ASP A 45 -8.52 -1.88 -6.23
N GLU A 46 -8.29 -0.56 -6.10
CA GLU A 46 -7.23 0.16 -6.81
C GLU A 46 -5.82 -0.31 -6.42
N PHE A 47 -5.68 -0.96 -5.25
CA PHE A 47 -4.41 -1.54 -4.82
C PHE A 47 -4.02 -2.78 -5.63
N GLN A 48 -4.93 -3.34 -6.43
CA GLN A 48 -4.64 -4.43 -7.37
C GLN A 48 -3.88 -3.94 -8.62
N PHE A 49 -3.84 -2.63 -8.86
CA PHE A 49 -3.12 -2.01 -9.97
C PHE A 49 -1.68 -1.70 -9.57
N ASP A 50 -0.69 -2.18 -10.31
CA ASP A 50 0.71 -1.82 -10.11
C ASP A 50 1.03 -0.50 -10.83
N PRO A 51 1.35 0.59 -10.09
CA PRO A 51 1.61 1.90 -10.70
C PRO A 51 2.92 1.95 -11.51
N LEU A 52 3.88 1.06 -11.24
CA LEU A 52 5.17 1.03 -11.93
C LEU A 52 5.04 0.34 -13.28
N THR A 53 4.39 -0.82 -13.31
CA THR A 53 4.25 -1.62 -14.54
C THR A 53 2.97 -1.31 -15.33
N LYS A 54 2.02 -0.58 -14.72
CA LYS A 54 0.69 -0.29 -15.27
C LYS A 54 -0.12 -1.54 -15.58
N THR A 55 -0.01 -2.58 -14.75
CA THR A 55 -0.73 -3.85 -14.91
C THR A 55 -1.56 -4.18 -13.67
N TYR A 56 -2.64 -4.94 -13.85
CA TYR A 56 -3.44 -5.46 -12.74
C TYR A 56 -2.93 -6.85 -12.33
N GLY A 57 -3.06 -7.21 -11.06
CA GLY A 57 -3.16 -8.62 -10.67
C GLY A 57 -2.67 -9.00 -9.29
N ASP A 58 -1.46 -8.56 -8.91
CA ASP A 58 -0.84 -9.02 -7.66
C ASP A 58 -0.32 -7.84 -6.80
N PRO A 59 -1.00 -7.54 -5.67
CA PRO A 59 -0.59 -6.54 -4.69
C PRO A 59 0.83 -6.75 -4.17
N SER A 60 1.31 -7.99 -4.13
CA SER A 60 2.64 -8.33 -3.62
C SER A 60 3.78 -7.77 -4.48
N ARG A 61 3.48 -7.42 -5.74
CA ARG A 61 4.44 -6.83 -6.68
C ARG A 61 4.66 -5.34 -6.48
N ARG A 62 3.75 -4.66 -5.76
CA ARG A 62 3.78 -3.21 -5.58
C ARG A 62 5.03 -2.76 -4.81
N PRO A 63 5.65 -1.62 -5.15
CA PRO A 63 6.91 -1.21 -4.52
C PRO A 63 6.81 -1.03 -3.00
N GLU A 64 5.68 -0.53 -2.47
CA GLU A 64 5.42 -0.38 -1.04
C GLU A 64 5.28 -1.72 -0.28
N ILE A 65 5.10 -2.83 -0.98
CA ILE A 65 5.12 -4.18 -0.39
C ILE A 65 6.51 -4.82 -0.50
N ARG A 66 7.29 -4.45 -1.53
CA ARG A 66 8.60 -5.06 -1.77
C ARG A 66 9.76 -4.33 -1.11
N SER A 67 9.60 -3.05 -0.77
CA SER A 67 10.67 -2.19 -0.27
C SER A 67 10.25 -1.45 0.99
N ALA A 68 11.11 -1.49 2.02
CA ALA A 68 10.86 -0.82 3.30
C ALA A 68 11.10 0.70 3.23
N THR A 69 11.75 1.17 2.17
CA THR A 69 12.01 2.58 1.91
C THR A 69 11.53 2.94 0.52
N ILE A 70 10.57 3.85 0.45
CA ILE A 70 9.97 4.40 -0.76
C ILE A 70 9.58 5.85 -0.52
N GLU A 71 9.29 6.58 -1.59
CA GLU A 71 8.75 7.93 -1.52
C GLU A 71 7.40 7.99 -2.23
N PHE A 72 6.42 8.65 -1.62
CA PHE A 72 5.15 8.95 -2.25
C PHE A 72 5.14 10.40 -2.71
N ILE A 73 4.61 10.64 -3.90
CA ILE A 73 4.20 12.00 -4.29
C ILE A 73 2.89 12.30 -3.55
N ALA A 74 2.93 13.24 -2.62
CA ALA A 74 1.76 13.62 -1.83
C ALA A 74 0.70 14.32 -2.72
N PRO A 75 -0.56 13.85 -2.74
CA PRO A 75 -1.65 14.52 -3.44
C PRO A 75 -2.07 15.79 -2.70
N SER A 76 -2.83 16.65 -3.40
CA SER A 76 -3.25 17.97 -2.90
C SER A 76 -4.03 17.93 -1.59
N GLU A 77 -4.68 16.83 -1.27
CA GLU A 77 -5.40 16.61 0.00
C GLU A 77 -4.49 16.56 1.24
N TYR A 78 -3.16 16.51 1.05
CA TYR A 78 -2.15 16.56 2.11
C TYR A 78 -1.53 17.96 2.30
N MET A 79 -2.02 18.98 1.59
CA MET A 79 -1.62 20.39 1.76
C MET A 79 -2.60 21.17 2.63
#